data_AF-A0A660DWD5-F1
#
_entry.id   AF-A0A660DWD5-F1
#
_cell.length_a   1.000
_cell.length_b   1.000
_cell.length_c   1.000
_cell.angle_alpha   90.00
_cell.angle_beta   90.00
_cell.angle_gamma   90.00
#
_symmetry.space_group_name_H-M   'P 1'
#
loop_
_entity.id
_entity.type
_entity.pdbx_description
1 polymer ?
#
loop_
_entity_poly.entity_id
_entity_poly.type
_entity_poly.pdbx_seq_one_letter_code
_entity_poly.pdbx_strand_id
1 'polypeptide(L)' 'MLTTIHSSGLNQDTIITTTQTYQLTLTRALFGDHPWRLKVTATTLLGPRTIQVTRYPDLPTAQAAYDQLCLTLQTD' A
#
# COMPACT_ATOMS: atom_id res chain seq x y z
N MET A 1 8.89 -8.43 12.17
CA MET A 1 9.38 -7.05 12.35
C MET A 1 8.84 -6.22 11.20
N LEU A 2 8.06 -5.18 11.48
CA LEU A 2 7.57 -4.22 10.47
C LEU A 2 8.69 -3.22 10.20
N THR A 3 9.11 -3.06 8.95
CA THR A 3 10.07 -2.00 8.58
C THR A 3 9.34 -0.97 7.75
N THR A 4 8.93 0.10 8.41
CA THR A 4 8.33 1.28 7.77
C THR A 4 9.43 2.16 7.20
N ILE A 5 9.46 2.35 5.88
CA ILE A 5 10.42 3.22 5.20
C ILE A 5 9.68 4.44 4.66
N HIS A 6 9.69 5.52 5.42
CA HIS A 6 9.14 6.81 4.96
C HIS A 6 10.09 7.43 3.92
N SER A 7 9.76 7.25 2.64
CA SER A 7 10.38 7.96 1.52
C SER A 7 9.33 8.84 0.85
N SER A 8 9.75 10.04 0.44
CA SER A 8 8.97 11.27 0.20
C SER A 8 8.00 11.26 -1.01
N GLY A 9 7.24 10.17 -1.20
CA GLY A 9 6.18 10.02 -2.20
C GLY A 9 4.75 9.90 -1.66
N LEU A 10 4.59 9.48 -0.41
CA LEU A 10 3.68 9.99 0.66
C LEU A 10 3.51 8.96 1.78
N ASN A 11 3.43 7.65 1.50
CA ASN A 11 3.60 6.56 2.49
C ASN A 11 3.94 5.25 1.76
N GLN A 12 4.93 4.51 2.25
CA GLN A 12 5.28 3.19 1.74
C GLN A 12 5.64 2.26 2.89
N ASP A 13 4.87 1.18 3.06
CA ASP A 13 5.12 0.15 4.06
C ASP A 13 5.39 -1.19 3.41
N THR A 14 6.33 -1.92 3.98
CA THR A 14 6.55 -3.33 3.67
C THR A 14 6.14 -4.15 4.88
N ILE A 15 5.05 -4.90 4.72
CA ILE A 15 4.50 -5.80 5.72
C ILE A 15 5.02 -7.19 5.39
N ILE A 16 5.88 -7.72 6.25
CA ILE A 16 6.40 -9.08 6.13
C ILE A 16 5.59 -9.94 7.09
N THR A 17 4.73 -10.80 6.55
CA THR A 17 4.05 -11.85 7.31
C THR A 17 4.91 -13.12 7.31
N THR A 18 4.47 -14.17 8.02
CA THR A 18 5.18 -15.46 8.06
C THR A 18 5.15 -16.19 6.71
N THR A 19 4.19 -15.88 5.84
CA THR A 19 3.95 -16.60 4.59
C THR A 19 4.18 -15.76 3.34
N GLN A 20 4.03 -14.43 3.44
CA GLN A 20 4.12 -13.53 2.29
C GLN A 20 4.70 -12.17 2.68
N THR A 21 5.24 -11.45 1.71
CA THR A 21 5.64 -10.05 1.90
C THR A 21 4.71 -9.17 1.08
N TYR A 22 4.03 -8.24 1.74
CA TYR A 22 3.19 -7.25 1.09
C TYR A 22 3.89 -5.90 1.11
N GLN A 23 3.85 -5.20 -0.01
CA GLN A 23 4.31 -3.83 -0.14
C GLN A 23 3.11 -2.96 -0.48
N LEU A 24 2.79 -2.04 0.43
CA LEU A 24 1.75 -1.05 0.27
C LEU A 24 2.40 0.26 -0.11
N THR A 25 1.85 0.92 -1.12
CA THR A 25 2.38 2.21 -1.58
C THR A 25 1.22 3.13 -1.86
N LEU A 26 1.16 4.23 -1.11
CA LEU A 26 0.24 5.33 -1.35
C LEU A 26 0.97 6.43 -2.11
N THR A 27 0.50 6.70 -3.32
CA THR A 27 1.09 7.68 -4.24
C THR A 27 0.07 8.72 -4.67
N ARG A 28 0.54 9.93 -4.97
CA ARG A 28 -0.27 10.98 -5.57
C ARG A 28 0.10 11.18 -7.04
N ALA A 29 -0.85 10.98 -7.94
CA ALA A 29 -0.76 11.39 -9.33
C ALA A 29 -0.86 12.92 -9.43
N LEU A 30 -0.12 13.49 -10.38
CA LEU A 30 -0.11 14.94 -10.63
C LEU A 30 -1.40 15.43 -11.33
N PHE A 31 -2.17 14.51 -11.94
CA PHE A 31 -3.34 14.83 -12.76
C PHE A 31 -4.45 13.77 -12.61
N GLY A 32 -5.70 14.19 -12.71
CA GLY A 32 -6.90 13.34 -12.74
C GLY A 32 -7.84 13.55 -11.54
N ASP A 33 -9.11 13.15 -11.70
CA ASP A 33 -10.16 13.33 -10.69
C ASP A 33 -9.93 12.49 -9.41
N HIS A 34 -9.09 11.46 -9.50
CA HIS A 34 -8.72 10.58 -8.39
C HIS A 34 -7.20 10.54 -8.28
N PRO A 35 -6.58 11.60 -7.74
CA PRO A 35 -5.13 11.75 -7.72
C PRO A 35 -4.48 10.78 -6.74
N TRP A 36 -5.20 10.26 -5.75
CA TRP A 36 -4.64 9.35 -4.75
C TRP A 36 -4.73 7.91 -5.23
N ARG A 37 -3.62 7.18 -5.18
CA ARG A 37 -3.54 5.79 -5.61
C ARG A 37 -2.86 4.95 -4.56
N LEU A 38 -3.60 3.95 -4.07
CA LEU A 38 -3.11 2.91 -3.19
C LEU A 38 -2.81 1.66 -4.01
N LYS A 39 -1.55 1.21 -3.97
CA LYS A 39 -1.08 0.00 -4.65
C LYS A 39 -0.66 -1.02 -3.61
N VAL A 40 -1.13 -2.26 -3.74
CA VAL A 40 -0.72 -3.41 -2.92
C VAL A 40 -0.01 -4.41 -3.82
N THR A 41 1.23 -4.73 -3.47
CA THR A 41 2.06 -5.70 -4.18
C THR A 41 2.40 -6.85 -3.24
N ALA A 42 2.00 -8.06 -3.58
CA ALA A 42 2.38 -9.25 -2.84
C ALA A 42 3.59 -9.90 -3.50
N THR A 43 4.62 -10.20 -2.71
CA THR A 43 5.76 -10.98 -3.13
C THR A 43 5.45 -12.45 -2.93
N THR A 44 5.27 -13.13 -4.06
CA THR A 44 5.06 -14.58 -4.13
C THR A 44 6.37 -15.28 -4.44
N LEU A 45 6.39 -16.62 -4.41
CA LEU A 45 7.54 -17.42 -4.85
C LEU A 45 7.96 -17.14 -6.30
N LEU A 46 7.05 -16.64 -7.13
CA LEU A 46 7.28 -16.28 -8.53
C LEU A 46 7.73 -14.81 -8.71
N GLY A 47 7.83 -14.04 -7.62
CA GLY A 47 8.19 -12.64 -7.62
C GLY A 47 7.07 -11.69 -7.16
N PRO A 48 7.34 -10.36 -7.17
CA PRO A 48 6.40 -9.34 -6.76
C PRO A 48 5.28 -9.17 -7.79
N ARG A 49 4.03 -9.33 -7.34
CA ARG A 49 2.83 -9.15 -8.17
C ARG A 49 1.92 -8.13 -7.53
N THR A 50 1.49 -7.14 -8.31
CA THR A 50 0.46 -6.20 -7.86
C THR A 50 -0.88 -6.92 -7.81
N ILE A 51 -1.45 -7.03 -6.62
CA ILE A 51 -2.72 -7.72 -6.38
C ILE A 51 -3.89 -6.74 -6.30
N GLN A 52 -3.62 -5.48 -5.95
CA GLN A 52 -4.67 -4.47 -5.82
C GLN A 52 -4.15 -3.08 -6.17
N VAL A 53 -4.98 -2.32 -6.88
CA VAL A 53 -4.77 -0.89 -7.13
C VAL A 53 -6.11 -0.17 -6.96
N THR A 54 -6.21 0.69 -5.96
CA THR A 54 -7.41 1.50 -5.70
C THR A 54 -7.07 2.98 -5.89
N ARG A 55 -8.04 3.75 -6.40
CA ARG A 55 -7.89 5.20 -6.59
C ARG A 55 -8.92 5.94 -5.74
N TYR A 56 -8.52 7.06 -5.17
CA TYR A 56 -9.33 7.87 -4.28
C TYR A 56 -9.29 9.34 -4.71
N PRO A 57 -10.40 10.08 -4.51
CA PRO A 57 -10.46 11.50 -4.84
C PRO A 57 -9.72 12.37 -3.81
N ASP A 58 -9.67 11.94 -2.55
CA ASP A 58 -9.11 12.71 -1.44
C ASP A 58 -8.10 11.90 -0.59
N LEU A 59 -7.19 12.63 0.08
CA LEU A 59 -6.15 12.05 0.92
C LEU A 59 -6.72 11.34 2.16
N PRO A 60 -7.68 11.93 2.92
CA PRO A 60 -8.21 11.28 4.12
C PRO A 60 -8.78 9.89 3.85
N THR A 61 -9.57 9.72 2.78
CA THR A 61 -10.13 8.43 2.40
C THR A 61 -9.04 7.44 1.98
N ALA A 62 -8.05 7.90 1.23
CA ALA A 62 -6.93 7.07 0.80
C ALA A 62 -6.08 6.60 1.99
N GLN A 63 -5.85 7.47 2.98
CA GLN A 63 -5.10 7.17 4.19
C GLN A 63 -5.86 6.21 5.10
N ALA A 64 -7.16 6.43 5.31
CA ALA A 64 -7.99 5.52 6.09
C ALA A 64 -7.98 4.10 5.50
N ALA A 65 -8.08 3.99 4.18
CA ALA A 65 -7.98 2.69 3.50
C ALA A 65 -6.59 2.06 3.61
N TYR A 66 -5.52 2.88 3.56
CA TYR A 66 -4.15 2.44 3.79
C TYR A 66 -3.97 1.85 5.19
N ASP A 67 -4.40 2.59 6.22
CA ASP A 67 -4.26 2.19 7.62
C ASP A 67 -5.04 0.89 7.89
N GLN A 68 -6.27 0.79 7.36
CA GLN A 68 -7.08 -0.42 7.47
C GLN A 68 -6.44 -1.63 6.79
N LEU A 69 -5.84 -1.45 5.60
CA LEU A 69 -5.13 -2.53 4.91
C LEU A 69 -3.85 -2.94 5.66
N CYS A 70 -3.11 -1.99 6.23
CA CYS A 70 -1.98 -2.28 7.08
C CYS A 70 -2.37 -3.17 8.27
N LEU A 71 -3.47 -2.84 8.96
CA LEU A 71 -3.98 -3.65 10.07
C LEU A 71 -4.43 -5.04 9.61
N THR A 72 -5.20 -5.10 8.52
CA THR A 72 -5.76 -6.35 7.99
C THR A 72 -4.65 -7.35 7.63
N LEU A 73 -3.59 -6.88 6.97
CA LEU A 73 -2.46 -7.71 6.54
C LEU A 73 -1.48 -8.07 7.67
N GLN A 74 -1.54 -7.38 8.82
CA GLN A 74 -0.75 -7.73 10.00
C GLN A 74 -1.40 -8.83 10.86
N THR A 75 -2.73 -8.97 10.78
CA THR A 75 -3.49 -10.00 11.50
C THR A 75 -3.59 -11.35 10.78
N ASP A 76 -3.13 -11.43 9.54
CA ASP A 76 -3.09 -12.64 8.70
C ASP A 76 -1.76 -13.39 8.83
#